data_AF-A0A924D827-F1
#
_entry.id   AF-A0A924D827-F1
#
_cell.length_a   1.000
_cell.length_b   1.000
_cell.length_c   1.000
_cell.angle_alpha   90.00
_cell.angle_beta   90.00
_cell.angle_gamma   90.00
#
_symmetry.space_group_name_H-M   'P 1'
#
loop_
_entity.id
_entity.type
_entity.pdbx_description
1 polymer ?
#
loop_
_entity_poly.entity_id
_entity_poly.type
_entity_poly.pdbx_seq_one_letter_code
_entity_poly.pdbx_strand_id
1 'polypeptide(L)'
;MKLEINIPTELREIKLMQYQKFLDIAKNNPDSEFLQQKMVQIFCGIDLKDVAQIKYNTVEEITANIISMFTKEHKFINRFKLGGIEFGFIPNLEDITLDEYVDITTYINDFDNMHKVMAVLFRPITNKIGNKYEIEPYKSTITYSEVMLHAPLDAVLGAVVFFYHLANELVISSVNYLERHKEELNIVSSHNLANGGDGITAIMLSLKETSETLRRSVDFNFLPL
;
A
#
# COMPACT_ATOMS: atom_id res chain seq x y z
N MET A 1 -3.36 39.58 4.41
CA MET A 1 -3.25 38.85 3.13
C MET A 1 -4.22 37.68 3.18
N LYS A 2 -5.05 37.48 2.16
CA LYS A 2 -5.79 36.21 2.01
C LYS A 2 -4.80 35.23 1.38
N LEU A 3 -4.20 34.34 2.18
CA LEU A 3 -3.52 33.18 1.63
C LEU A 3 -4.59 32.31 0.96
N GLU A 4 -4.48 32.11 -0.35
CA GLU A 4 -5.25 31.07 -1.04
C GLU A 4 -4.55 29.74 -0.72
N ILE A 5 -5.02 29.07 0.32
CA ILE A 5 -4.51 27.76 0.73
C ILE A 5 -5.27 26.71 -0.07
N ASN A 6 -4.56 25.94 -0.89
CA ASN A 6 -5.14 24.76 -1.54
C ASN A 6 -5.12 23.60 -0.55
N ILE A 7 -6.24 23.37 0.11
CA ILE A 7 -6.41 22.24 1.03
C ILE A 7 -6.83 21.05 0.17
N PRO A 8 -6.03 19.97 0.11
CA PRO A 8 -6.41 18.78 -0.65
C PRO A 8 -7.73 18.25 -0.11
N THR A 9 -8.64 17.82 -0.99
CA THR A 9 -9.93 17.23 -0.60
C THR A 9 -9.95 15.72 -0.73
N GLU A 10 -9.05 15.19 -1.56
CA GLU A 10 -8.92 13.77 -1.85
C GLU A 10 -7.44 13.34 -1.90
N LEU A 11 -7.16 12.08 -1.58
CA LEU A 11 -5.79 11.53 -1.61
C LEU A 11 -5.15 11.57 -3.01
N ARG A 12 -5.96 11.61 -4.08
CA ARG A 12 -5.45 11.75 -5.45
C ARG A 12 -4.66 13.04 -5.67
N GLU A 13 -4.93 14.08 -4.87
CA GLU A 13 -4.26 15.37 -4.93
C GLU A 13 -2.91 15.36 -4.21
N ILE A 14 -2.67 14.35 -3.36
CA ILE A 14 -1.42 14.15 -2.64
C ILE A 14 -0.52 13.23 -3.45
N LYS A 15 0.74 13.64 -3.63
CA LYS A 15 1.77 12.85 -4.31
C LYS A 15 2.46 11.91 -3.34
N LEU A 16 2.91 10.76 -3.83
CA LEU A 16 3.68 9.80 -3.03
C LEU A 16 4.87 10.44 -2.29
N MET A 17 5.64 11.30 -2.96
CA MET A 17 6.79 11.98 -2.32
C MET A 17 6.40 12.85 -1.11
N GLN A 18 5.20 13.43 -1.11
CA GLN A 18 4.73 14.25 0.02
C GLN A 18 4.48 13.35 1.22
N TYR A 19 3.83 12.22 0.98
CA TYR A 19 3.58 11.22 2.00
C TYR A 19 4.86 10.59 2.55
N GLN A 20 5.81 10.20 1.69
CA GLN A 20 7.12 9.69 2.13
C GLN A 20 7.87 10.71 2.99
N LYS A 21 7.91 11.99 2.58
CA LYS A 21 8.51 13.07 3.39
C LYS A 21 7.84 13.24 4.75
N PHE A 22 6.51 13.14 4.79
CA PHE A 22 5.76 13.21 6.03
C PHE A 22 6.10 12.05 6.97
N LEU A 23 6.13 10.81 6.45
CA LEU A 23 6.50 9.63 7.24
C LEU A 23 7.91 9.73 7.82
N ASP A 24 8.88 10.19 7.03
CA ASP A 24 10.27 10.36 7.49
C ASP A 24 10.39 11.34 8.67
N ILE A 25 9.64 12.45 8.63
CA ILE A 25 9.59 13.42 9.72
C ILE A 25 8.89 12.82 10.95
N ALA A 26 7.81 12.07 10.73
CA ALA A 26 7.01 11.47 11.79
C ALA A 26 7.80 10.42 12.59
N LYS A 27 8.70 9.65 11.94
CA LYS A 27 9.58 8.67 12.62
C LYS A 27 10.36 9.29 13.79
N ASN A 28 10.78 10.55 13.66
CA ASN A 28 11.61 11.24 14.64
C ASN A 28 10.82 12.21 15.55
N ASN A 29 9.55 12.48 15.26
CA ASN A 29 8.74 13.49 15.96
C ASN A 29 7.30 12.99 16.20
N PRO A 30 7.10 11.85 16.88
CA PRO A 30 5.77 11.28 17.08
C PRO A 30 4.88 12.26 17.85
N ASP A 31 3.64 12.40 17.37
CA ASP A 31 2.52 12.98 18.10
C ASP A 31 2.78 14.37 18.71
N SER A 32 3.32 15.29 17.89
CA SER A 32 3.70 16.65 18.29
C SER A 32 2.93 17.71 17.51
N GLU A 33 2.74 18.89 18.11
CA GLU A 33 2.22 20.08 17.41
C GLU A 33 3.05 20.40 16.15
N PHE A 34 4.37 20.15 16.23
CA PHE A 34 5.27 20.25 15.09
C PHE A 34 4.88 19.29 13.95
N LEU A 35 4.49 18.05 14.25
CA LEU A 35 4.06 17.09 13.24
C LEU A 35 2.77 17.54 12.54
N GLN A 36 1.83 18.14 13.27
CA GLN A 36 0.61 18.73 12.69
C GLN A 36 0.94 19.90 11.76
N GLN A 37 1.82 20.80 12.18
CA GLN A 37 2.29 21.90 11.33
C GLN A 37 2.97 21.37 10.06
N LYS A 38 3.77 20.29 10.18
CA LYS A 38 4.41 19.63 9.04
C LYS A 38 3.43 18.93 8.12
N MET A 39 2.38 18.33 8.66
CA MET A 39 1.29 17.75 7.88
C MET A 39 0.65 18.79 6.96
N VAL A 40 0.25 19.93 7.53
CA VAL A 40 -0.34 21.05 6.77
C VAL A 40 0.68 21.62 5.76
N GLN A 41 1.93 21.82 6.19
CA GLN A 41 3.00 22.33 5.32
C GLN A 41 3.16 21.45 4.06
N ILE A 42 3.27 20.14 4.25
CA ILE A 42 3.64 19.19 3.20
C ILE A 42 2.46 18.92 2.26
N PHE A 43 1.26 18.71 2.81
CA PHE A 43 0.09 18.34 2.02
C PHE A 43 -0.63 19.52 1.39
N CYS A 44 -0.67 20.69 2.04
CA CYS A 44 -1.22 21.91 1.45
C CYS A 44 -0.19 22.70 0.64
N GLY A 45 1.10 22.34 0.70
CA GLY A 45 2.16 22.97 -0.09
C GLY A 45 2.45 24.43 0.30
N ILE A 46 2.25 24.78 1.57
CA ILE A 46 2.49 26.14 2.09
C ILE A 46 3.75 26.19 2.94
N ASP A 47 4.38 27.36 3.07
CA ASP A 47 5.58 27.52 3.88
C ASP A 47 5.26 27.44 5.38
N LEU A 48 6.18 26.88 6.16
CA LEU A 48 6.00 26.75 7.62
C LEU A 48 5.79 28.11 8.31
N LYS A 49 6.39 29.18 7.76
CA LYS A 49 6.19 30.55 8.23
C LYS A 49 4.74 30.98 8.10
N ASP A 50 4.09 30.60 7.00
CA ASP A 50 2.69 30.92 6.74
C ASP A 50 1.77 30.04 7.59
N VAL A 51 2.11 28.76 7.78
CA VAL A 51 1.41 27.86 8.71
C VAL A 51 1.33 28.47 10.11
N ALA A 52 2.45 29.02 10.61
CA ALA A 52 2.51 29.67 11.92
C ALA A 52 1.65 30.95 12.05
N GLN A 53 1.17 31.52 10.93
CA GLN A 53 0.25 32.67 10.92
C GLN A 53 -1.22 32.25 10.81
N ILE A 54 -1.51 30.97 10.56
CA ILE A 54 -2.88 30.43 10.51
C ILE A 54 -3.41 30.31 11.94
N LYS A 55 -4.71 30.54 12.13
CA LYS A 55 -5.37 30.31 13.42
C LYS A 55 -5.28 28.83 13.80
N TYR A 56 -4.96 28.56 15.05
CA TYR A 56 -4.84 27.20 15.59
C TYR A 56 -6.03 26.31 15.24
N ASN A 57 -7.28 26.77 15.48
CA ASN A 57 -8.49 26.00 15.13
C ASN A 57 -8.56 25.62 13.64
N THR A 58 -8.08 26.47 12.74
CA THR A 58 -8.04 26.17 11.30
C THR A 58 -6.98 25.12 10.98
N VAL A 59 -5.83 25.13 11.68
CA VAL A 59 -4.81 24.08 11.55
C VAL A 59 -5.35 22.74 12.03
N GLU A 60 -6.06 22.72 13.16
CA GLU A 60 -6.73 21.51 13.66
C GLU A 60 -7.78 20.99 12.67
N GLU A 61 -8.64 21.87 12.13
CA GLU A 61 -9.64 21.50 11.12
C GLU A 61 -9.01 20.91 9.86
N ILE A 62 -7.95 21.52 9.33
CA ILE A 62 -7.22 21.01 8.15
C ILE A 62 -6.59 19.65 8.46
N THR A 63 -5.94 19.54 9.62
CA THR A 63 -5.29 18.30 10.06
C THR A 63 -6.31 17.17 10.20
N ALA A 64 -7.44 17.42 10.87
CA ALA A 64 -8.52 16.46 11.01
C ALA A 64 -9.11 16.04 9.65
N ASN A 65 -9.29 16.99 8.73
CA ASN A 65 -9.75 16.69 7.37
C ASN A 65 -8.77 15.77 6.64
N ILE A 66 -7.46 16.05 6.70
CA ILE A 66 -6.42 15.21 6.10
C ILE A 66 -6.46 13.81 6.71
N ILE A 67 -6.46 13.71 8.05
CA ILE A 67 -6.52 12.42 8.76
C ILE A 67 -7.74 11.60 8.33
N SER A 68 -8.90 12.24 8.19
CA SER A 68 -10.13 11.58 7.74
C SER A 68 -10.04 11.00 6.33
N MET A 69 -9.10 11.46 5.50
CA MET A 69 -8.87 10.89 4.17
C MET A 69 -8.14 9.56 4.26
N PHE A 70 -7.23 9.40 5.21
CA PHE A 70 -6.46 8.18 5.40
C PHE A 70 -7.27 7.06 6.08
N THR A 71 -8.28 7.40 6.87
CA THR A 71 -9.16 6.43 7.55
C THR A 71 -10.28 5.87 6.67
N LYS A 72 -10.52 6.46 5.48
CA LYS A 72 -11.48 5.93 4.51
C LYS A 72 -10.96 4.66 3.86
N GLU A 73 -11.87 3.81 3.40
CA GLU A 73 -11.53 2.62 2.61
C GLU A 73 -10.88 3.03 1.27
N HIS A 74 -9.67 2.54 1.01
CA HIS A 74 -8.95 2.80 -0.24
C HIS A 74 -9.22 1.71 -1.26
N LYS A 75 -10.02 2.06 -2.27
CA LYS A 75 -10.32 1.14 -3.37
C LYS A 75 -9.11 0.98 -4.28
N PHE A 76 -8.95 -0.21 -4.83
CA PHE A 76 -7.91 -0.50 -5.79
C PHE A 76 -8.13 0.30 -7.09
N ILE A 77 -7.13 1.10 -7.48
CA ILE A 77 -7.10 1.88 -8.71
C ILE A 77 -6.09 1.23 -9.65
N ASN A 78 -6.57 0.54 -10.67
CA ASN A 78 -5.72 -0.20 -11.60
C ASN A 78 -5.08 0.67 -12.69
N ARG A 79 -5.53 1.92 -12.88
CA ARG A 79 -5.01 2.84 -13.90
C ARG A 79 -5.09 4.28 -13.43
N PHE A 80 -4.06 5.07 -13.74
CA PHE A 80 -4.06 6.51 -13.51
C PHE A 80 -3.23 7.22 -14.59
N LYS A 81 -3.39 8.54 -14.69
CA LYS A 81 -2.61 9.37 -15.62
C LYS A 81 -1.59 10.20 -14.88
N LEU A 82 -0.37 10.22 -15.38
CA LEU A 82 0.73 10.99 -14.82
C LEU A 82 1.59 11.57 -15.94
N GLY A 83 1.79 12.88 -15.95
CA GLY A 83 2.55 13.56 -17.01
C GLY A 83 2.00 13.36 -18.42
N GLY A 84 0.69 13.14 -18.56
CA GLY A 84 0.03 12.87 -19.85
C GLY A 84 0.09 11.41 -20.32
N ILE A 85 0.82 10.55 -19.61
CA ILE A 85 0.92 9.11 -19.89
C ILE A 85 -0.08 8.35 -19.02
N GLU A 86 -0.78 7.37 -19.58
CA GLU A 86 -1.66 6.46 -18.84
C GLU A 86 -0.83 5.27 -18.34
N PHE A 87 -0.75 5.11 -17.02
CA PHE A 87 -0.10 3.98 -16.36
C PHE A 87 -1.15 2.94 -15.97
N GLY A 88 -0.80 1.67 -16.12
CA GLY A 88 -1.64 0.54 -15.76
C GLY A 88 -0.93 -0.41 -14.82
N PHE A 89 -1.69 -1.01 -13.91
CA PHE A 89 -1.22 -2.06 -13.01
C PHE A 89 -0.93 -3.36 -13.77
N ILE A 90 -0.01 -4.20 -13.28
CA ILE A 90 0.29 -5.54 -13.83
C ILE A 90 -1.00 -6.34 -14.06
N PRO A 91 -1.35 -6.69 -15.33
CA PRO A 91 -2.61 -7.38 -15.62
C PRO A 91 -2.66 -8.83 -15.13
N ASN A 92 -1.53 -9.53 -15.08
CA ASN A 92 -1.42 -10.89 -14.60
C ASN A 92 -0.24 -11.04 -13.62
N LEU A 93 -0.54 -11.31 -12.35
CA LEU A 93 0.49 -11.51 -11.32
C LEU A 93 1.14 -12.91 -11.39
N GLU A 94 0.52 -13.88 -12.09
CA GLU A 94 1.11 -15.22 -12.29
C GLU A 94 2.25 -15.22 -13.30
N ASP A 95 2.27 -14.23 -14.21
CA ASP A 95 3.24 -14.11 -15.30
C ASP A 95 4.34 -13.07 -15.00
N ILE A 96 4.52 -12.67 -13.74
CA ILE A 96 5.63 -11.77 -13.37
C ILE A 96 6.97 -12.49 -13.46
N THR A 97 8.00 -11.76 -13.87
CA THR A 97 9.37 -12.26 -13.90
C THR A 97 9.95 -12.37 -12.49
N LEU A 98 11.02 -13.15 -12.35
CA LEU A 98 11.75 -13.28 -11.08
C LEU A 98 12.28 -11.92 -10.58
N ASP A 99 12.77 -11.08 -11.48
CA ASP A 99 13.30 -9.76 -11.13
C ASP A 99 12.19 -8.85 -10.58
N GLU A 100 11.01 -8.85 -11.21
CA GLU A 100 9.83 -8.12 -10.69
C GLU A 100 9.43 -8.61 -9.29
N TYR A 101 9.39 -9.93 -9.09
CA TYR A 101 9.08 -10.53 -7.79
C TYR A 101 10.09 -10.12 -6.71
N VAL A 102 11.39 -10.18 -7.01
CA VAL A 102 12.46 -9.80 -6.07
C VAL A 102 12.33 -8.33 -5.70
N ASP A 103 12.13 -7.44 -6.68
CA ASP A 103 12.02 -6.01 -6.41
C ASP A 103 10.77 -5.67 -5.58
N ILE A 104 9.62 -6.28 -5.90
CA ILE A 104 8.39 -6.07 -5.11
C ILE A 104 8.60 -6.54 -3.67
N THR A 105 9.02 -7.78 -3.47
CA THR A 105 9.17 -8.37 -2.11
C THR A 105 10.24 -7.69 -1.28
N THR A 106 11.29 -7.15 -1.91
CA THR A 106 12.35 -6.42 -1.22
C THR A 106 11.85 -5.07 -0.68
N TYR A 107 11.02 -4.36 -1.43
CA TYR A 107 10.68 -2.96 -1.12
C TYR A 107 9.26 -2.73 -0.60
N ILE A 108 8.32 -3.68 -0.75
CA ILE A 108 6.89 -3.48 -0.43
C ILE A 108 6.60 -3.09 1.03
N ASN A 109 7.46 -3.50 1.96
CA ASN A 109 7.28 -3.20 3.39
C ASN A 109 7.89 -1.86 3.81
N ASP A 110 8.61 -1.17 2.91
CA ASP A 110 9.29 0.08 3.22
C ASP A 110 8.69 1.22 2.39
N PHE A 111 7.95 2.10 3.09
CA PHE A 111 7.35 3.26 2.44
C PHE A 111 8.39 4.21 1.85
N ASP A 112 9.64 4.24 2.34
CA ASP A 112 10.71 5.08 1.76
C ASP A 112 11.07 4.60 0.35
N ASN A 113 10.88 3.31 0.06
CA ASN A 113 11.12 2.69 -1.24
C ASN A 113 9.84 2.41 -2.05
N MET A 114 8.67 2.86 -1.59
CA MET A 114 7.38 2.58 -2.25
C MET A 114 7.30 3.04 -3.71
N HIS A 115 7.99 4.13 -4.07
CA HIS A 115 8.08 4.61 -5.44
C HIS A 115 8.75 3.59 -6.39
N LYS A 116 9.68 2.75 -5.89
CA LYS A 116 10.28 1.65 -6.65
C LYS A 116 9.28 0.52 -6.88
N VAL A 117 8.52 0.16 -5.85
CA VAL A 117 7.45 -0.85 -5.93
C VAL A 117 6.40 -0.40 -6.97
N MET A 118 5.98 0.86 -6.89
CA MET A 118 5.05 1.45 -7.86
C MET A 118 5.58 1.42 -9.28
N ALA A 119 6.89 1.56 -9.50
CA ALA A 119 7.50 1.49 -10.83
C ALA A 119 7.50 0.09 -11.44
N VAL A 120 7.49 -0.96 -10.61
CA VAL A 120 7.31 -2.35 -11.06
C VAL A 120 5.84 -2.61 -11.36
N LEU A 121 4.97 -2.24 -10.41
CA LEU A 121 3.54 -2.51 -10.45
C LEU A 121 2.80 -1.72 -11.53
N PHE A 122 3.18 -0.45 -11.76
CA PHE A 122 2.53 0.44 -12.71
C PHE A 122 3.49 0.84 -13.81
N ARG A 123 3.13 0.52 -15.05
CA ARG A 123 3.93 0.85 -16.24
C ARG A 123 3.04 1.48 -17.32
N PRO A 124 3.63 2.23 -18.28
CA PRO A 124 2.85 2.83 -19.36
C PRO A 124 2.05 1.79 -20.12
N ILE A 125 0.79 2.11 -20.41
CA ILE A 125 -0.07 1.26 -21.24
C ILE A 125 0.36 1.38 -22.70
N THR A 126 0.68 0.25 -23.33
CA THR A 126 1.12 0.19 -24.73
C THR A 126 -0.03 -0.12 -25.67
N ASN A 127 -0.90 -1.07 -25.28
CA ASN A 127 -2.07 -1.49 -26.04
C ASN A 127 -3.31 -1.52 -25.15
N LYS A 128 -4.48 -1.19 -25.71
CA LYS A 128 -5.75 -1.18 -24.99
C LYS A 128 -6.87 -1.71 -25.87
N ILE A 129 -7.53 -2.78 -25.44
CA ILE A 129 -8.67 -3.39 -26.11
C ILE A 129 -9.80 -3.52 -25.08
N GLY A 130 -10.77 -2.61 -25.16
CA GLY A 130 -11.85 -2.51 -24.18
C GLY A 130 -11.32 -2.30 -22.76
N ASN A 131 -11.58 -3.27 -21.88
CA ASN A 131 -11.10 -3.25 -20.50
C ASN A 131 -9.71 -3.89 -20.31
N LYS A 132 -9.22 -4.64 -21.30
CA LYS A 132 -7.91 -5.27 -21.25
C LYS A 132 -6.85 -4.32 -21.78
N TYR A 133 -5.67 -4.38 -21.21
CA TYR A 133 -4.53 -3.58 -21.64
C TYR A 133 -3.24 -4.35 -21.43
N GLU A 134 -2.23 -3.95 -22.20
CA GLU A 134 -0.85 -4.38 -22.03
C GLU A 134 -0.06 -3.20 -21.50
N ILE A 135 0.96 -3.50 -20.71
CA ILE A 135 1.87 -2.51 -20.16
C ILE A 135 3.26 -2.73 -20.73
N GLU A 136 4.09 -1.70 -20.70
CA GLU A 136 5.48 -1.80 -21.15
C GLU A 136 6.22 -2.94 -20.42
N PRO A 137 7.07 -3.72 -21.10
CA PRO A 137 7.89 -4.75 -20.46
C PRO A 137 8.76 -4.19 -19.34
N TYR A 138 8.97 -4.99 -18.30
CA TYR A 138 9.82 -4.60 -17.19
C TYR A 138 11.28 -4.49 -17.64
N LYS A 139 11.95 -3.43 -17.22
CA LYS A 139 13.38 -3.19 -17.52
C LYS A 139 14.20 -3.10 -16.24
N SER A 140 13.81 -2.19 -15.36
CA SER A 140 14.37 -2.01 -14.03
C SER A 140 13.51 -1.04 -13.22
N THR A 141 13.59 -1.12 -11.89
CA THR A 141 12.94 -0.19 -10.95
C THR A 141 13.29 1.28 -11.24
N ILE A 142 14.52 1.56 -11.67
CA ILE A 142 15.03 2.91 -11.96
C ILE A 142 14.24 3.59 -13.10
N THR A 143 13.66 2.81 -14.01
CA THR A 143 13.02 3.33 -15.24
C THR A 143 11.90 4.32 -14.93
N TYR A 144 11.06 4.02 -13.93
CA TYR A 144 9.91 4.86 -13.57
C TYR A 144 9.89 5.25 -12.09
N SER A 145 10.86 4.85 -11.26
CA SER A 145 10.85 5.15 -9.81
C SER A 145 10.75 6.65 -9.53
N GLU A 146 11.50 7.49 -10.25
CA GLU A 146 11.46 8.95 -10.10
C GLU A 146 10.11 9.54 -10.52
N VAL A 147 9.51 8.99 -11.58
CA VAL A 147 8.17 9.42 -12.03
C VAL A 147 7.13 9.03 -10.98
N MET A 148 7.25 7.84 -10.39
CA MET A 148 6.30 7.31 -9.40
C MET A 148 6.32 8.07 -8.06
N LEU A 149 7.36 8.86 -7.77
CA LEU A 149 7.31 9.83 -6.67
C LEU A 149 6.16 10.83 -6.82
N HIS A 150 5.69 11.06 -8.04
CA HIS A 150 4.56 11.93 -8.34
C HIS A 150 3.23 11.17 -8.51
N ALA A 151 3.21 9.85 -8.30
CA ALA A 151 2.00 9.06 -8.36
C ALA A 151 0.96 9.56 -7.33
N PRO A 152 -0.33 9.51 -7.68
CA PRO A 152 -1.39 9.93 -6.77
C PRO A 152 -1.51 8.92 -5.62
N LEU A 153 -1.63 9.43 -4.39
CA LEU A 153 -1.52 8.61 -3.19
C LEU A 153 -2.67 7.61 -3.03
N ASP A 154 -3.85 7.91 -3.56
CA ASP A 154 -4.99 6.98 -3.61
C ASP A 154 -4.67 5.70 -4.39
N ALA A 155 -3.97 5.81 -5.52
CA ALA A 155 -3.54 4.65 -6.30
C ALA A 155 -2.47 3.84 -5.58
N VAL A 156 -1.55 4.51 -4.87
CA VAL A 156 -0.51 3.85 -4.07
C VAL A 156 -1.14 3.07 -2.91
N LEU A 157 -1.96 3.72 -2.10
CA LEU A 157 -2.61 3.08 -0.95
C LEU A 157 -3.59 2.01 -1.41
N GLY A 158 -4.32 2.24 -2.51
CA GLY A 158 -5.18 1.23 -3.12
C GLY A 158 -4.42 -0.03 -3.56
N ALA A 159 -3.19 0.11 -4.06
CA ALA A 159 -2.34 -1.04 -4.41
C ALA A 159 -1.83 -1.79 -3.16
N VAL A 160 -1.43 -1.07 -2.11
CA VAL A 160 -1.03 -1.69 -0.82
C VAL A 160 -2.19 -2.49 -0.23
N VAL A 161 -3.39 -1.88 -0.18
CA VAL A 161 -4.61 -2.52 0.30
C VAL A 161 -4.98 -3.74 -0.56
N PHE A 162 -4.81 -3.65 -1.88
CA PHE A 162 -5.00 -4.79 -2.77
C PHE A 162 -4.11 -5.98 -2.39
N PHE A 163 -2.80 -5.79 -2.20
CA PHE A 163 -1.89 -6.88 -1.82
C PHE A 163 -2.19 -7.44 -0.43
N TYR A 164 -2.61 -6.60 0.50
CA TYR A 164 -3.06 -7.06 1.81
C TYR A 164 -4.32 -7.93 1.72
N HIS A 165 -5.34 -7.50 0.97
CA HIS A 165 -6.53 -8.32 0.72
C HIS A 165 -6.17 -9.63 0.03
N LEU A 166 -5.31 -9.59 -0.99
CA LEU A 166 -4.83 -10.79 -1.69
C LEU A 166 -4.13 -11.76 -0.73
N ALA A 167 -3.21 -11.27 0.11
CA ALA A 167 -2.53 -12.10 1.10
C ALA A 167 -3.52 -12.75 2.08
N ASN A 168 -4.50 -11.99 2.57
CA ASN A 168 -5.52 -12.48 3.48
C ASN A 168 -6.40 -13.57 2.85
N GLU A 169 -6.86 -13.34 1.62
CA GLU A 169 -7.67 -14.32 0.89
C GLU A 169 -6.88 -15.61 0.65
N LEU A 170 -5.59 -15.51 0.30
CA LEU A 170 -4.72 -16.67 0.11
C LEU A 170 -4.51 -17.47 1.40
N VAL A 171 -4.27 -16.79 2.53
CA VAL A 171 -4.15 -17.45 3.84
C VAL A 171 -5.44 -18.15 4.22
N ILE A 172 -6.58 -17.47 4.09
CA ILE A 172 -7.91 -18.03 4.40
C ILE A 172 -8.21 -19.24 3.50
N SER A 173 -7.95 -19.12 2.19
CA SER A 173 -8.13 -20.21 1.23
C SER A 173 -7.28 -21.43 1.59
N SER A 174 -6.02 -21.20 1.98
CA SER A 174 -5.09 -22.26 2.42
C SER A 174 -5.60 -22.97 3.67
N VAL A 175 -6.06 -22.22 4.68
CA VAL A 175 -6.66 -22.80 5.91
C VAL A 175 -7.90 -23.62 5.56
N ASN A 176 -8.80 -23.09 4.74
CA ASN A 176 -10.02 -23.78 4.33
C ASN A 176 -9.71 -25.08 3.56
N TYR A 177 -8.70 -25.05 2.69
CA TYR A 177 -8.26 -26.24 1.96
C TYR A 177 -7.75 -27.33 2.92
N LEU A 178 -6.88 -26.95 3.87
CA LEU A 178 -6.33 -27.89 4.86
C LEU A 178 -7.40 -28.47 5.78
N GLU A 179 -8.38 -27.68 6.20
CA GLU A 179 -9.49 -28.15 7.03
C GLU A 179 -10.37 -29.16 6.29
N ARG A 180 -10.70 -28.90 5.01
CA ARG A 180 -11.52 -29.79 4.20
C ARG A 180 -10.85 -31.15 3.95
N HIS A 181 -9.52 -31.17 3.82
CA HIS A 181 -8.75 -32.38 3.52
C HIS A 181 -8.07 -32.96 4.76
N LYS A 182 -8.43 -32.53 5.97
CA LYS A 182 -7.78 -32.93 7.22
C LYS A 182 -7.77 -34.44 7.43
N GLU A 183 -8.89 -35.11 7.14
CA GLU A 183 -9.00 -36.57 7.29
C GLU A 183 -8.13 -37.32 6.28
N GLU A 184 -8.12 -36.89 5.01
CA GLU A 184 -7.27 -37.46 3.97
C GLU A 184 -5.78 -37.25 4.26
N LEU A 185 -5.40 -36.05 4.71
CA LEU A 185 -4.03 -35.71 5.13
C LEU A 185 -3.59 -36.55 6.34
N ASN A 186 -4.48 -36.83 7.29
CA ASN A 186 -4.22 -37.71 8.44
C ASN A 186 -4.05 -39.18 8.01
N ILE A 187 -4.82 -39.64 7.02
CA ILE A 187 -4.69 -40.99 6.47
C ILE A 187 -3.36 -41.14 5.71
N VAL A 188 -2.94 -40.15 4.92
CA VAL A 188 -1.68 -40.17 4.17
C VAL A 188 -0.46 -40.07 5.10
N SER A 189 -0.54 -39.29 6.17
CA SER A 189 0.55 -39.14 7.14
C SER A 189 0.70 -40.37 8.05
N SER A 190 -0.40 -41.01 8.46
CA SER A 190 -0.36 -42.26 9.23
C SER A 190 0.19 -43.45 8.42
N HIS A 191 0.01 -43.47 7.10
CA HIS A 191 0.56 -44.53 6.25
C HIS A 191 2.04 -44.36 5.88
N ASN A 192 2.56 -43.13 5.83
CA ASN A 192 3.93 -42.85 5.39
C ASN A 192 4.94 -42.60 6.53
N LEU A 193 4.49 -42.32 7.76
CA LEU A 193 5.39 -41.98 8.89
C LEU A 193 4.92 -42.65 10.19
N ALA A 194 5.81 -43.40 10.84
CA ALA A 194 5.56 -44.02 12.14
C ALA A 194 5.35 -43.01 13.30
N ASN A 195 5.59 -41.69 13.09
CA ASN A 195 5.49 -40.61 14.09
C ASN A 195 5.20 -39.21 13.45
N GLY A 196 4.47 -39.12 12.33
CA GLY A 196 4.52 -37.94 11.43
C GLY A 196 3.30 -37.00 11.33
N GLY A 197 2.44 -36.88 12.35
CA GLY A 197 1.22 -36.04 12.29
C GLY A 197 1.35 -34.62 12.89
N ASP A 198 2.34 -34.41 13.76
CA ASP A 198 2.43 -33.19 14.59
C ASP A 198 2.78 -31.95 13.76
N GLY A 199 3.60 -32.11 12.71
CA GLY A 199 4.02 -31.00 11.85
C GLY A 199 2.86 -30.38 11.06
N ILE A 200 1.95 -31.19 10.50
CA ILE A 200 0.79 -30.69 9.75
C ILE A 200 -0.18 -29.96 10.68
N THR A 201 -0.38 -30.49 11.89
CA THR A 201 -1.21 -29.84 12.92
C THR A 201 -0.61 -28.51 13.36
N ALA A 202 0.71 -28.45 13.57
CA ALA A 202 1.43 -27.23 13.90
C ALA A 202 1.34 -26.16 12.79
N ILE A 203 1.50 -26.56 11.52
CA ILE A 203 1.33 -25.66 10.37
C ILE A 203 -0.09 -25.11 10.30
N MET A 204 -1.11 -25.95 10.49
CA MET A 204 -2.50 -25.49 10.53
C MET A 204 -2.76 -24.49 11.66
N LEU A 205 -2.20 -24.71 12.85
CA LEU A 205 -2.32 -23.78 13.98
C LEU A 205 -1.64 -22.45 13.68
N SER A 206 -0.42 -22.48 13.12
CA SER A 206 0.32 -21.27 12.73
C SER A 206 -0.41 -20.46 11.65
N LEU A 207 -0.99 -21.12 10.65
CA LEU A 207 -1.79 -20.46 9.61
C LEU A 207 -3.09 -19.86 10.16
N LYS A 208 -3.74 -20.52 11.13
CA LYS A 208 -4.92 -19.98 11.82
C LYS A 208 -4.58 -18.74 12.65
N GLU A 209 -3.50 -18.80 13.42
CA GLU A 209 -3.00 -17.65 14.19
C GLU A 209 -2.63 -16.48 13.27
N THR A 210 -1.97 -16.77 12.15
CA THR A 210 -1.68 -15.76 11.12
C THR A 210 -2.96 -15.16 10.55
N SER A 211 -3.96 -15.98 10.21
CA SER A 211 -5.26 -15.51 9.72
C SER A 211 -5.99 -14.64 10.74
N GLU A 212 -6.02 -15.03 12.01
CA GLU A 212 -6.62 -14.23 13.08
C GLU A 212 -5.89 -12.91 13.29
N THR A 213 -4.56 -12.93 13.27
CA THR A 213 -3.72 -11.73 13.37
C THR A 213 -4.02 -10.78 12.22
N LEU A 214 -4.06 -11.29 10.99
CA LEU A 214 -4.43 -10.53 9.80
C LEU A 214 -5.86 -9.98 9.85
N ARG A 215 -6.82 -10.71 10.42
CA ARG A 215 -8.18 -10.20 10.62
C ARG A 215 -8.25 -9.08 11.67
N ARG A 216 -7.33 -9.06 12.64
CA ARG A 216 -7.24 -7.99 13.65
C ARG A 216 -6.49 -6.76 13.12
N SER A 217 -5.56 -6.92 12.18
CA SER A 217 -4.81 -5.82 11.57
C SER A 217 -5.56 -5.06 10.46
N VAL A 218 -6.87 -5.26 10.31
CA VAL A 218 -7.71 -4.57 9.31
C VAL A 218 -7.79 -3.06 9.56
N ASP A 219 -7.38 -2.59 10.73
CA ASP A 219 -7.13 -1.17 10.99
C ASP A 219 -5.81 -0.76 10.35
N PHE A 220 -5.83 -0.46 9.05
CA PHE A 220 -4.68 0.13 8.39
C PHE A 220 -4.40 1.51 8.98
N ASN A 221 -3.40 1.60 9.85
CA ASN A 221 -2.91 2.89 10.29
C ASN A 221 -1.92 3.45 9.26
N PHE A 222 -2.45 4.12 8.24
CA PHE A 222 -1.64 4.80 7.23
C PHE A 222 -0.99 6.10 7.75
N LEU A 223 -1.23 6.47 9.01
CA LEU A 223 -0.56 7.59 9.62
C LEU A 223 0.10 7.13 10.93
N PRO A 224 1.38 7.45 11.16
CA PRO A 224 2.02 7.25 12.45
C PRO A 224 1.57 8.36 13.43
N LEU A 225 0.27 8.38 13.74
CA LEU A 225 -0.35 9.20 14.77
C LEU A 225 -0.57 8.34 16.02
#